data_AF-A0A962TJV0-F1
#
_entry.id   AF-A0A962TJV0-F1
#
_cell.length_a   1.000
_cell.length_b   1.000
_cell.length_c   1.000
_cell.angle_alpha   90.00
_cell.angle_beta   90.00
_cell.angle_gamma   90.00
#
_symmetry.space_group_name_H-M   'P 1'
#
loop_
_entity.id
_entity.type
_entity.pdbx_description
1 polymer ?
#
loop_
_entity_poly.entity_id
_entity_poly.type
_entity_poly.pdbx_seq_one_letter_code
_entity_poly.pdbx_strand_id
1 'polypeptide(L)'
;MISITTLKGVGPKLAERLRRLGLHTAEDVLLHLPLRYQDRSRITSIDQLQSGEETQIEATVMNSQISGRSRRFLLCRLNDGTGDLTLRFFHFSPAQQQWLCQTGARLRCFGEVRTGYTGDLEMIHPECRRIEPDTPPMEDCLTPIYPTTAGLQQFTLRSLAEQALGYLESVPLLPELLPSALLDQLKLPSITEAVRLLHQPPTHVAVVELENGRHPARRR
;
A
#
# COMPACT_ATOMS: atom_id res chain seq x y z
N MET A 1 10.95 -10.14 23.84
CA MET A 1 10.50 -9.20 22.81
C MET A 1 11.64 -8.84 21.90
N ILE A 2 11.41 -8.85 20.59
CA ILE A 2 12.45 -8.62 19.57
C ILE A 2 12.56 -7.11 19.35
N SER A 3 13.75 -6.53 19.54
CA SER A 3 13.97 -5.09 19.30
C SER A 3 13.67 -4.73 17.85
N ILE A 4 13.01 -3.59 17.62
CA ILE A 4 12.68 -3.12 16.26
C ILE A 4 13.92 -2.86 15.39
N THR A 5 15.08 -2.58 16.03
CA THR A 5 16.36 -2.39 15.35
C THR A 5 16.92 -3.66 14.73
N THR A 6 16.41 -4.83 15.13
CA THR A 6 16.79 -6.13 14.55
C THR A 6 16.13 -6.34 13.19
N LEU A 7 15.03 -5.62 12.88
CA LEU A 7 14.39 -5.67 11.57
C LEU A 7 15.30 -5.03 10.51
N LYS A 8 15.39 -5.69 9.35
CA LYS A 8 16.23 -5.26 8.23
C LYS A 8 15.75 -3.91 7.72
N GLY A 9 16.71 -2.99 7.56
CA GLY A 9 16.46 -1.62 7.09
C GLY A 9 16.15 -0.62 8.20
N VAL A 10 16.06 -1.05 9.47
CA VAL A 10 15.85 -0.16 10.61
C VAL A 10 17.17 0.44 11.11
N GLY A 11 17.59 1.51 10.45
CA GLY A 11 18.68 2.35 10.93
C GLY A 11 18.26 3.28 12.09
N PRO A 12 19.21 3.96 12.75
CA PRO A 12 18.93 4.78 13.95
C PRO A 12 17.92 5.89 13.70
N LYS A 13 17.96 6.54 12.52
CA LYS A 13 16.98 7.56 12.13
C LYS A 13 15.58 7.00 11.93
N LEU A 14 15.47 5.79 11.38
CA LEU A 14 14.18 5.13 11.17
C LEU A 14 13.60 4.65 12.50
N ALA A 15 14.43 4.05 13.35
CA ALA A 15 14.06 3.64 14.71
C ALA A 15 13.47 4.82 15.49
N GLU A 16 14.08 6.01 15.42
CA GLU A 16 13.55 7.19 16.11
C GLU A 16 12.17 7.62 15.62
N ARG A 17 11.89 7.48 14.33
CA ARG A 17 10.55 7.75 13.77
C ARG A 17 9.53 6.70 14.19
N LEU A 18 9.93 5.43 14.23
CA LEU A 18 9.09 4.33 14.67
C LEU A 18 8.73 4.46 16.16
N ARG A 19 9.67 4.90 17.01
CA ARG A 19 9.41 5.21 18.43
C ARG A 19 8.40 6.32 18.64
N ARG A 20 8.32 7.32 17.75
CA ARG A 20 7.27 8.35 17.80
C ARG A 20 5.87 7.80 17.54
N LEU A 21 5.77 6.65 16.90
CA LEU A 21 4.54 5.88 16.75
C LEU A 21 4.32 4.88 17.91
N GLY A 22 5.20 4.85 18.91
CA GLY A 22 5.17 3.86 19.99
C GLY A 22 5.69 2.48 19.57
N LEU A 23 6.39 2.37 18.43
CA LEU A 23 6.89 1.09 17.92
C LEU A 23 8.35 0.89 18.37
N HIS A 24 8.54 0.04 19.38
CA HIS A 24 9.84 -0.28 19.97
C HIS A 24 10.31 -1.70 19.65
N THR A 25 9.37 -2.60 19.38
CA THR A 25 9.59 -4.03 19.20
C THR A 25 8.89 -4.55 17.95
N ALA A 26 9.22 -5.77 17.52
CA ALA A 26 8.52 -6.44 16.43
C ALA A 26 7.05 -6.71 16.79
N GLU A 27 6.77 -7.01 18.06
CA GLU A 27 5.42 -7.17 18.60
C GLU A 27 4.61 -5.88 18.49
N ASP A 28 5.21 -4.72 18.76
CA ASP A 28 4.52 -3.43 18.57
C ASP A 28 4.15 -3.21 17.10
N VAL A 29 5.01 -3.62 16.16
CA VAL A 29 4.72 -3.53 14.71
C VAL A 29 3.54 -4.43 14.32
N LEU A 30 3.43 -5.61 14.93
CA LEU A 30 2.32 -6.55 14.72
C LEU A 30 1.00 -6.08 15.36
N LEU A 31 1.07 -5.22 16.38
CA LEU A 31 -0.09 -4.60 16.99
C LEU A 31 -0.39 -3.20 16.40
N HIS A 32 0.47 -2.71 15.52
CA HIS A 32 0.24 -1.51 14.72
C HIS A 32 -0.67 -1.81 13.55
N LEU A 33 -1.95 -2.02 13.85
CA LEU A 33 -2.92 -2.52 12.89
C LEU A 33 -3.19 -1.51 11.76
N PRO A 34 -3.50 -2.00 10.53
CA PRO A 34 -3.95 -1.13 9.45
C PRO A 34 -5.24 -0.37 9.80
N LEU A 35 -5.35 0.87 9.29
CA LEU A 35 -6.59 1.67 9.35
C LEU A 35 -7.57 1.28 8.25
N ARG A 36 -7.06 1.00 7.05
CA ARG A 36 -7.84 0.73 5.84
C ARG A 36 -7.06 -0.18 4.89
N TYR A 37 -7.74 -0.67 3.87
CA TYR A 37 -7.15 -1.58 2.88
C TYR A 37 -7.40 -1.09 1.47
N GLN A 38 -6.44 -1.32 0.57
CA GLN A 38 -6.56 -0.98 -0.83
C GLN A 38 -6.50 -2.25 -1.67
N ASP A 39 -7.44 -2.42 -2.58
CA ASP A 39 -7.39 -3.52 -3.55
C ASP A 39 -6.44 -3.13 -4.69
N ARG A 40 -5.25 -3.74 -4.69
CA ARG A 40 -4.24 -3.63 -5.76
C ARG A 40 -4.05 -4.96 -6.49
N SER A 41 -5.01 -5.87 -6.36
CA SER A 41 -4.96 -7.23 -6.91
C SER A 41 -5.48 -7.33 -8.33
N ARG A 42 -5.92 -6.22 -8.95
CA ARG A 42 -6.48 -6.20 -10.31
C ARG A 42 -5.88 -5.04 -11.09
N ILE A 43 -5.73 -5.22 -12.40
CA ILE A 43 -5.38 -4.16 -13.33
C ILE A 43 -6.65 -3.81 -14.09
N THR A 44 -7.00 -2.53 -14.08
CA THR A 44 -8.13 -1.99 -14.83
C THR A 44 -7.60 -1.32 -16.10
N SER A 45 -8.24 -1.57 -17.24
CA SER A 45 -7.92 -0.88 -18.49
C SER A 45 -8.36 0.57 -18.44
N ILE A 46 -7.68 1.45 -19.19
CA ILE A 46 -7.92 2.89 -19.16
C ILE A 46 -9.35 3.24 -19.63
N ASP A 47 -9.90 2.50 -20.58
CA ASP A 47 -11.27 2.68 -21.09
C ASP A 47 -12.38 2.34 -20.09
N GLN A 48 -12.06 1.55 -19.05
CA GLN A 48 -13.00 1.13 -17.99
C GLN A 48 -12.93 2.01 -16.75
N LEU A 49 -12.02 2.98 -16.71
CA LEU A 49 -11.81 3.82 -15.54
C LEU A 49 -13.01 4.72 -15.27
N GLN A 50 -13.40 4.79 -13.99
CA GLN A 50 -14.45 5.67 -13.52
C GLN A 50 -13.87 6.74 -12.59
N SER A 51 -14.32 7.99 -12.77
CA SER A 51 -13.89 9.09 -11.92
C SER A 51 -14.38 8.89 -10.49
N GLY A 52 -13.49 9.08 -9.51
CA GLY A 52 -13.74 8.93 -8.09
C GLY A 52 -13.29 7.59 -7.50
N GLU A 53 -12.83 6.65 -8.33
CA GLU A 53 -12.35 5.33 -7.88
C GLU A 53 -10.82 5.28 -7.75
N GLU A 54 -10.31 4.64 -6.69
CA GLU A 54 -8.90 4.23 -6.59
C GLU A 54 -8.69 2.94 -7.37
N THR A 55 -7.81 2.95 -8.36
CA THR A 55 -7.57 1.78 -9.22
C THR A 55 -6.10 1.62 -9.60
N GLN A 56 -5.72 0.40 -9.93
CA GLN A 56 -4.42 0.08 -10.47
C GLN A 56 -4.50 -0.07 -11.99
N ILE A 57 -3.57 0.56 -12.70
CA ILE A 57 -3.46 0.48 -14.15
C ILE A 57 -2.03 0.07 -14.55
N GLU A 58 -1.90 -0.50 -15.75
CA GLU A 58 -0.61 -0.66 -16.41
C GLU A 58 -0.65 0.00 -17.79
N ALA A 59 0.29 0.89 -18.06
CA ALA A 59 0.30 1.63 -19.30
C ALA A 59 1.72 2.06 -19.70
N THR A 60 1.89 2.39 -20.97
CA THR A 60 3.16 2.85 -21.54
C THR A 60 3.20 4.37 -21.55
N VAL A 61 4.34 4.94 -21.14
CA VAL A 61 4.57 6.38 -21.22
C VAL A 61 4.71 6.81 -22.68
N MET A 62 3.78 7.64 -23.14
CA MET A 62 3.80 8.20 -24.48
C MET A 62 4.67 9.44 -24.54
N ASN A 63 4.45 10.36 -23.60
CA ASN A 63 5.27 11.56 -23.47
C ASN A 63 5.23 12.08 -22.04
N SER A 64 6.18 12.97 -21.73
CA SER A 64 6.17 13.73 -20.50
C SER A 64 6.59 15.17 -20.74
N GLN A 65 5.95 16.09 -20.02
CA GLN A 65 6.22 17.51 -20.14
C GLN A 65 6.11 18.19 -18.79
N ILE A 66 6.96 19.20 -18.58
CA ILE A 66 6.84 20.08 -17.43
C ILE A 66 6.03 21.29 -17.86
N SER A 67 4.96 21.57 -17.13
CA SER A 67 4.07 22.69 -17.38
C SER A 67 3.96 23.58 -16.14
N GLY A 68 3.30 24.72 -16.28
CA GLY A 68 3.13 25.70 -15.21
C GLY A 68 4.21 26.78 -15.21
N ARG A 69 3.77 28.04 -15.16
CA ARG A 69 4.62 29.22 -15.27
C ARG A 69 5.31 29.59 -13.94
N SER A 70 4.55 29.67 -12.86
CA SER A 70 5.06 30.03 -11.51
C SER A 70 5.27 28.79 -10.63
N ARG A 71 4.28 27.88 -10.61
CA ARG A 71 4.42 26.55 -9.97
C ARG A 71 4.52 25.49 -11.05
N ARG A 72 5.72 24.92 -11.19
CA ARG A 72 5.98 23.83 -12.15
C ARG A 72 5.29 22.55 -11.68
N PHE A 73 4.68 21.83 -12.61
CA PHE A 73 4.15 20.48 -12.41
C PHE A 73 4.52 19.60 -13.60
N LEU A 74 4.64 18.30 -13.34
CA LEU A 74 4.97 17.30 -14.34
C LEU A 74 3.68 16.63 -14.82
N LEU A 75 3.50 16.59 -16.13
CA LEU A 75 2.47 15.81 -16.80
C LEU A 75 3.13 14.63 -17.52
N CYS A 76 2.59 13.43 -17.33
CA CYS A 76 3.03 12.22 -18.00
C CYS A 76 1.81 11.57 -18.65
N ARG A 77 1.76 11.49 -19.98
CA ARG A 77 0.67 10.85 -20.70
C ARG A 77 0.97 9.37 -20.86
N LEU A 78 0.04 8.55 -20.42
CA LEU A 78 0.10 7.11 -20.54
C LEU A 78 -0.94 6.60 -21.53
N ASN A 79 -0.62 5.49 -22.18
CA ASN A 79 -1.54 4.77 -23.06
C ASN A 79 -1.37 3.26 -22.86
N ASP A 80 -2.48 2.53 -22.76
CA ASP A 80 -2.50 1.07 -22.59
C ASP A 80 -3.04 0.35 -23.85
N GLY A 81 -3.30 1.07 -24.94
CA GLY A 81 -3.94 0.59 -26.15
C GLY A 81 -5.47 0.74 -26.15
N THR A 82 -6.10 0.96 -25.00
CA THR A 82 -7.56 1.16 -24.87
C THR A 82 -7.92 2.63 -24.69
N GLY A 83 -7.06 3.42 -24.05
CA GLY A 83 -7.27 4.84 -23.84
C GLY A 83 -6.03 5.60 -23.39
N ASP A 84 -6.22 6.90 -23.14
CA ASP A 84 -5.18 7.79 -22.62
C ASP A 84 -5.50 8.22 -21.18
N LEU A 85 -4.48 8.24 -20.34
CA LEU A 85 -4.55 8.77 -18.98
C LEU A 85 -3.40 9.72 -18.72
N THR A 86 -3.66 10.85 -18.05
CA THR A 86 -2.61 11.79 -17.66
C THR A 86 -2.24 11.64 -16.19
N LEU A 87 -0.98 11.37 -15.88
CA LEU A 87 -0.46 11.50 -14.52
C LEU A 87 -0.02 12.94 -14.26
N ARG A 88 -0.39 13.50 -13.11
CA ARG A 88 -0.02 14.85 -12.69
C ARG A 88 0.72 14.85 -11.36
N PHE A 89 1.93 15.41 -11.35
CA PHE A 89 2.74 15.58 -10.14
C PHE A 89 3.03 17.06 -9.87
N PHE A 90 2.55 17.59 -8.75
CA PHE A 90 2.87 18.95 -8.29
C PHE A 90 4.21 19.04 -7.55
N HIS A 91 4.69 17.90 -7.05
CA HIS A 91 5.98 17.73 -6.39
C HIS A 91 6.69 16.54 -7.01
N PHE A 92 7.81 16.80 -7.69
CA PHE A 92 8.60 15.76 -8.35
C PHE A 92 10.10 16.08 -8.24
N SER A 93 10.93 15.05 -8.24
CA SER A 93 12.38 15.20 -8.35
C SER A 93 12.84 15.03 -9.79
N PRO A 94 13.97 15.63 -10.21
CA PRO A 94 14.54 15.40 -11.54
C PRO A 94 14.82 13.91 -11.83
N ALA A 95 15.26 13.17 -10.81
CA ALA A 95 15.49 11.73 -10.92
C ALA A 95 14.18 10.96 -11.16
N GLN A 96 13.10 11.33 -10.45
CA GLN A 96 11.78 10.74 -10.63
C GLN A 96 11.24 11.00 -12.05
N GLN A 97 11.41 12.23 -12.56
CA GLN A 97 11.04 12.58 -13.93
C GLN A 97 11.79 11.72 -14.95
N GLN A 98 13.12 11.65 -14.86
CA GLN A 98 13.93 10.89 -15.81
C GLN A 98 13.62 9.40 -15.79
N TRP A 99 13.43 8.83 -14.60
CA TRP A 99 13.26 7.40 -14.43
C TRP A 99 11.85 6.90 -14.77
N LEU A 100 10.81 7.58 -14.25
CA LEU A 100 9.43 7.16 -14.43
C LEU A 100 8.83 7.65 -15.74
N CYS A 101 9.19 8.86 -16.19
CA CYS A 101 8.50 9.52 -17.31
C CYS A 101 9.29 9.44 -18.62
N GLN A 102 10.16 8.43 -18.74
CA GLN A 102 10.86 8.09 -19.97
C GLN A 102 9.86 7.53 -20.99
N THR A 103 9.80 8.12 -22.18
CA THR A 103 8.97 7.59 -23.28
C THR A 103 9.29 6.13 -23.57
N GLY A 104 8.25 5.32 -23.72
CA GLY A 104 8.34 3.87 -23.92
C GLY A 104 8.47 3.05 -22.63
N ALA A 105 8.62 3.69 -21.46
CA ALA A 105 8.61 2.96 -20.19
C ALA A 105 7.20 2.43 -19.88
N ARG A 106 7.11 1.17 -19.45
CA ARG A 106 5.87 0.61 -18.90
C ARG A 106 5.79 0.93 -17.41
N LEU A 107 4.66 1.47 -16.96
CA LEU A 107 4.41 1.81 -15.58
C LEU A 107 3.21 1.05 -15.05
N ARG A 108 3.32 0.62 -13.79
CA ARG A 108 2.18 0.24 -12.95
C ARG A 108 1.87 1.43 -12.03
N CYS A 109 0.66 1.95 -12.11
CA CYS A 109 0.24 3.13 -11.37
C CYS A 109 -1.00 2.81 -10.53
N PHE A 110 -1.03 3.28 -9.28
CA PHE A 110 -2.18 3.18 -8.40
C PHE A 110 -2.56 4.56 -7.88
N GLY A 111 -3.83 4.94 -8.01
CA GLY A 111 -4.34 6.20 -7.49
C GLY A 111 -5.80 6.45 -7.82
N GLU A 112 -6.34 7.53 -7.26
CA GLU A 112 -7.69 8.03 -7.55
C GLU A 112 -7.75 8.58 -8.98
N VAL A 113 -8.67 8.04 -9.78
CA VAL A 113 -8.98 8.55 -11.11
C VAL A 113 -9.88 9.77 -10.98
N ARG A 114 -9.56 10.82 -11.73
CA ARG A 114 -10.32 12.06 -11.78
C ARG A 114 -10.57 12.49 -13.20
N THR A 115 -11.67 13.18 -13.44
CA THR A 115 -11.85 13.95 -14.67
C THR A 115 -11.10 15.28 -14.53
N GLY A 116 -10.10 15.49 -15.38
CA GLY A 116 -9.38 16.75 -15.49
C GLY A 116 -10.24 17.87 -16.06
N TYR A 117 -9.72 19.10 -16.00
CA TYR A 117 -10.44 20.30 -16.46
C TYR A 117 -10.86 20.25 -17.95
N THR A 118 -10.10 19.55 -18.78
CA THR A 118 -10.34 19.39 -20.22
C THR A 118 -11.23 18.20 -20.57
N GLY A 119 -11.73 17.45 -19.57
CA GLY A 119 -12.53 16.24 -19.77
C GLY A 119 -11.71 14.95 -19.86
N ASP A 120 -10.38 15.05 -19.96
CA ASP A 120 -9.49 13.88 -19.98
C ASP A 120 -9.38 13.23 -18.60
N LEU A 121 -9.15 11.92 -18.54
CA LEU A 121 -8.87 11.23 -17.28
C LEU A 121 -7.45 11.58 -16.77
N GLU A 122 -7.35 11.84 -15.47
CA GLU A 122 -6.09 12.09 -14.80
C GLU A 122 -5.97 11.42 -13.43
N MET A 123 -4.74 11.14 -13.01
CA MET A 123 -4.40 10.76 -11.64
C MET A 123 -3.44 11.79 -11.06
N ILE A 124 -3.76 12.31 -9.87
CA ILE A 124 -2.93 13.28 -9.16
C ILE A 124 -2.07 12.55 -8.13
N HIS A 125 -0.74 12.69 -8.23
CA HIS A 125 0.20 12.02 -7.33
C HIS A 125 -0.05 10.51 -7.13
N PRO A 126 -0.28 9.72 -8.21
CA PRO A 126 -0.39 8.28 -8.07
C PRO A 126 0.93 7.67 -7.60
N GLU A 127 0.83 6.53 -6.94
CA GLU A 127 1.98 5.66 -6.69
C GLU A 127 2.35 4.97 -8.00
N CYS A 128 3.55 5.27 -8.52
CA CYS A 128 4.04 4.69 -9.77
C CYS A 128 5.28 3.84 -9.55
N ARG A 129 5.33 2.70 -10.24
CA ARG A 129 6.52 1.86 -10.35
C ARG A 129 6.74 1.49 -11.82
N ARG A 130 8.00 1.46 -12.25
CA ARG A 130 8.37 0.97 -13.57
C ARG A 130 8.26 -0.55 -13.59
N ILE A 131 7.69 -1.09 -14.66
CA ILE A 131 7.60 -2.52 -14.88
C ILE A 131 8.89 -2.96 -15.58
N GLU A 132 9.71 -3.67 -14.83
CA GLU A 132 10.95 -4.34 -15.23
C GLU A 132 10.75 -5.87 -15.21
N PRO A 133 11.62 -6.66 -15.85
CA PRO A 133 11.49 -8.12 -15.89
C PRO A 133 11.34 -8.77 -14.50
N ASP A 134 12.01 -8.20 -13.50
CA ASP A 134 11.97 -8.68 -12.11
C ASP A 134 10.86 -8.03 -11.27
N THR A 135 9.94 -7.30 -11.89
CA THR A 135 8.84 -6.66 -11.16
C THR A 135 7.92 -7.73 -10.61
N PRO A 136 7.66 -7.74 -9.28
CA PRO A 136 6.83 -8.77 -8.69
C PRO A 136 5.43 -8.76 -9.32
N PRO A 137 4.78 -9.94 -9.40
CA PRO A 137 3.40 -10.06 -9.86
C PRO A 137 2.46 -9.26 -8.95
N MET A 138 1.19 -9.21 -9.33
CA MET A 138 0.16 -8.56 -8.51
C MET A 138 0.08 -9.21 -7.13
N GLU A 139 -0.25 -8.40 -6.13
CA GLU A 139 -0.39 -8.89 -4.75
C GLU A 139 -1.64 -9.78 -4.66
N ASP A 140 -1.50 -10.97 -4.06
CA ASP A 140 -2.62 -11.89 -3.80
C ASP A 140 -3.43 -11.51 -2.54
N CYS A 141 -3.06 -10.39 -1.90
CA CYS A 141 -3.69 -9.84 -0.71
C CYS A 141 -4.01 -8.34 -0.90
N LEU A 142 -4.97 -7.83 -0.12
CA LEU A 142 -5.24 -6.40 -0.12
C LEU A 142 -4.08 -5.67 0.54
N THR A 143 -3.69 -4.54 -0.03
CA THR A 143 -2.57 -3.73 0.45
C THR A 143 -3.00 -2.96 1.71
N PRO A 144 -2.42 -3.24 2.90
CA PRO A 144 -2.77 -2.53 4.12
C PRO A 144 -2.20 -1.10 4.12
N ILE A 145 -2.98 -0.17 4.70
CA ILE A 145 -2.58 1.21 4.95
C ILE A 145 -2.52 1.45 6.46
N TYR A 146 -1.34 1.79 6.94
CA TYR A 146 -1.03 1.95 8.35
C TYR A 146 -1.14 3.40 8.81
N PRO A 147 -1.39 3.65 10.11
CA PRO A 147 -1.15 4.96 10.70
C PRO A 147 0.34 5.32 10.51
N THR A 148 0.62 6.55 10.07
CA THR A 148 2.00 6.99 9.78
C THR A 148 2.29 8.39 10.32
N THR A 149 3.56 8.76 10.37
CA THR A 149 4.07 10.08 10.77
C THR A 149 4.97 10.68 9.69
N ALA A 150 5.27 11.97 9.80
CA ALA A 150 6.11 12.66 8.82
C ALA A 150 7.46 11.95 8.61
N GLY A 151 7.76 11.64 7.35
CA GLY A 151 8.99 10.96 6.96
C GLY A 151 8.97 9.44 7.12
N LEU A 152 7.81 8.83 7.39
CA LEU A 152 7.63 7.38 7.35
C LEU A 152 6.69 6.99 6.20
N GLN A 153 7.18 6.15 5.31
CA GLN A 153 6.46 5.74 4.10
C GLN A 153 5.68 4.46 4.34
N GLN A 154 4.54 4.31 3.67
CA GLN A 154 3.70 3.10 3.77
C GLN A 154 4.44 1.83 3.35
N PHE A 155 5.27 1.90 2.31
CA PHE A 155 6.13 0.79 1.89
C PHE A 155 7.05 0.30 3.02
N THR A 156 7.61 1.21 3.80
CA THR A 156 8.47 0.86 4.93
C THR A 156 7.67 0.15 6.02
N LEU A 157 6.49 0.66 6.39
CA LEU A 157 5.63 0.02 7.39
C LEU A 157 5.18 -1.37 6.95
N ARG A 158 4.78 -1.54 5.68
CA ARG A 158 4.45 -2.84 5.09
C ARG A 158 5.61 -3.83 5.17
N SER A 159 6.81 -3.41 4.75
CA SER A 159 8.00 -4.26 4.80
C SER A 159 8.37 -4.67 6.23
N LEU A 160 8.19 -3.78 7.22
CA LEU A 160 8.43 -4.11 8.62
C LEU A 160 7.37 -5.08 9.16
N ALA A 161 6.10 -4.90 8.80
CA ALA A 161 5.02 -5.81 9.17
C ALA A 161 5.25 -7.22 8.59
N GLU A 162 5.64 -7.34 7.32
CA GLU A 162 5.99 -8.63 6.71
C GLU A 162 7.15 -9.33 7.43
N GLN A 163 8.20 -8.58 7.76
CA GLN A 163 9.32 -9.13 8.54
C GLN A 163 8.85 -9.57 9.93
N ALA A 164 8.03 -8.76 10.60
CA ALA A 164 7.49 -9.07 11.91
C ALA A 164 6.61 -10.34 11.88
N LEU A 165 5.76 -10.50 10.85
CA LEU A 165 4.94 -11.69 10.63
C LEU A 165 5.79 -12.95 10.45
N GLY A 166 6.96 -12.86 9.82
CA GLY A 166 7.89 -13.97 9.69
C GLY A 166 8.38 -14.50 11.05
N TYR A 167 8.48 -13.65 12.07
CA TYR A 167 8.84 -14.09 13.42
C TYR A 167 7.70 -14.83 14.14
N LEU A 168 6.44 -14.61 13.75
CA LEU A 168 5.29 -15.34 14.33
C LEU A 168 5.28 -16.82 13.98
N GLU A 169 6.03 -17.24 12.96
CA GLU A 169 6.18 -18.67 12.63
C GLU A 169 7.06 -19.41 13.64
N SER A 170 7.92 -18.69 14.35
CA SER A 170 8.87 -19.26 15.31
C SER A 170 8.45 -19.04 16.77
N VAL A 171 7.71 -17.97 17.07
CA VAL A 171 7.32 -17.61 18.44
C VAL A 171 5.87 -17.13 18.46
N PRO A 172 5.00 -17.68 19.32
CA PRO A 172 3.63 -17.18 19.47
C PRO A 172 3.63 -15.72 19.95
N LEU A 173 2.79 -14.87 19.35
CA LEU A 173 2.74 -13.43 19.62
C LEU A 173 2.47 -13.13 21.10
N LEU A 174 1.42 -13.75 21.62
CA LEU A 174 0.93 -13.59 22.99
C LEU A 174 0.43 -14.95 23.49
N PRO A 175 0.50 -15.22 24.80
CA PRO A 175 -0.15 -16.38 25.38
C PRO A 175 -1.66 -16.31 25.12
N GLU A 176 -2.27 -17.46 24.85
CA GLU A 176 -3.72 -17.54 24.71
C GLU A 176 -4.38 -17.30 26.07
N LEU A 177 -5.08 -16.16 26.20
CA LEU A 177 -5.73 -15.72 27.44
C LEU A 177 -7.21 -16.14 27.50
N LEU A 178 -7.83 -16.50 26.38
CA LEU A 178 -9.23 -16.91 26.33
C LEU A 178 -9.37 -18.44 26.46
N PRO A 179 -10.35 -18.93 27.23
CA PRO A 179 -10.67 -20.35 27.24
C PRO A 179 -11.07 -20.86 25.85
N SER A 180 -10.63 -22.06 25.47
CA SER A 180 -10.94 -22.67 24.17
C SER A 180 -12.45 -22.72 23.87
N ALA A 181 -13.26 -23.03 24.90
CA ALA A 181 -14.72 -23.04 24.77
C ALA A 181 -15.31 -21.69 24.31
N LEU A 182 -14.69 -20.56 24.69
CA LEU A 182 -15.15 -19.23 24.26
C LEU A 182 -14.73 -18.92 22.82
N LEU A 183 -13.53 -19.37 22.41
CA LEU A 183 -13.06 -19.25 21.03
C LEU A 183 -13.97 -20.02 20.07
N ASP A 184 -14.34 -21.25 20.43
CA ASP A 184 -15.22 -22.10 19.63
C ASP A 184 -16.64 -21.52 19.52
N GLN A 185 -17.21 -21.06 20.64
CA GLN A 185 -18.55 -20.46 20.68
C GLN A 185 -18.64 -19.18 19.84
N LEU A 186 -17.64 -18.31 19.94
CA LEU A 186 -17.62 -17.03 19.23
C LEU A 186 -17.01 -17.12 17.82
N LYS A 187 -16.54 -18.32 17.43
CA LYS A 187 -15.82 -18.59 16.17
C LYS A 187 -14.67 -17.59 15.94
N LEU A 188 -13.94 -17.27 17.02
CA LEU A 188 -12.83 -16.33 16.97
C LEU A 188 -11.57 -17.06 16.54
N PRO A 189 -10.80 -16.49 15.59
CA PRO A 189 -9.48 -17.02 15.25
C PRO A 189 -8.51 -16.88 16.44
N SER A 190 -7.41 -17.63 16.41
CA SER A 190 -6.30 -17.38 17.33
C SER A 190 -5.75 -15.96 17.12
N ILE A 191 -5.07 -15.41 18.14
CA ILE A 191 -4.49 -14.06 18.03
C ILE A 191 -3.49 -13.96 16.86
N THR A 192 -2.72 -15.02 16.63
CA THR A 192 -1.75 -15.10 15.54
C THR A 192 -2.43 -15.09 14.18
N GLU A 193 -3.50 -15.86 14.00
CA GLU A 193 -4.28 -15.88 12.76
C GLU A 193 -4.99 -14.55 12.52
N ALA A 194 -5.53 -13.94 13.58
CA ALA A 194 -6.19 -12.65 13.52
C ALA A 194 -5.23 -11.57 13.02
N VAL A 195 -4.07 -11.45 13.67
CA VAL A 195 -3.02 -10.48 13.30
C VAL A 195 -2.53 -10.75 11.88
N ARG A 196 -2.24 -12.00 11.51
CA ARG A 196 -1.82 -12.34 10.15
C ARG A 196 -2.85 -11.91 9.10
N LEU A 197 -4.12 -12.21 9.34
CA LEU A 197 -5.19 -11.82 8.41
C LEU A 197 -5.33 -10.30 8.33
N LEU A 198 -5.21 -9.57 9.45
CA LEU A 198 -5.29 -8.12 9.43
C LEU A 198 -4.12 -7.47 8.67
N HIS A 199 -2.91 -8.04 8.69
CA HIS A 199 -1.77 -7.50 7.95
C HIS A 199 -1.70 -8.00 6.49
N GLN A 200 -2.23 -9.19 6.20
CA GLN A 200 -2.26 -9.82 4.87
C GLN A 200 -3.66 -10.37 4.57
N PRO A 201 -4.68 -9.52 4.44
CA PRO A 201 -6.03 -9.98 4.18
C PRO A 201 -6.13 -10.51 2.74
N PRO A 202 -6.66 -11.72 2.53
CA PRO A 202 -6.84 -12.24 1.18
C PRO A 202 -7.90 -11.42 0.42
N THR A 203 -7.78 -11.37 -0.91
CA THR A 203 -8.60 -10.52 -1.80
C THR A 203 -10.09 -10.80 -1.77
N HIS A 204 -10.53 -11.96 -1.28
CA HIS A 204 -11.94 -12.30 -1.12
C HIS A 204 -12.58 -11.74 0.17
N VAL A 205 -11.78 -11.19 1.10
CA VAL A 205 -12.32 -10.59 2.32
C VAL A 205 -12.88 -9.21 2.00
N ALA A 206 -14.11 -8.97 2.44
CA ALA A 206 -14.75 -7.68 2.26
C ALA A 206 -14.01 -6.61 3.06
N VAL A 207 -13.36 -5.65 2.37
CA VAL A 207 -12.67 -4.49 2.95
C VAL A 207 -13.55 -3.78 3.99
N VAL A 208 -14.83 -3.60 3.66
CA VAL A 208 -15.83 -2.93 4.53
C VAL A 208 -16.04 -3.66 5.86
N GLU A 209 -15.88 -4.98 5.93
CA GLU A 209 -15.99 -5.72 7.19
C GLU A 209 -14.77 -5.54 8.09
N LEU A 210 -13.58 -5.44 7.49
CA LEU A 210 -12.34 -5.15 8.21
C LEU A 210 -12.35 -3.72 8.76
N GLU A 211 -12.75 -2.76 7.93
CA GLU A 211 -12.78 -1.33 8.29
C GLU A 211 -13.84 -1.00 9.33
N ASN A 212 -15.02 -1.61 9.24
CA ASN A 212 -16.11 -1.41 10.22
C ASN A 212 -15.94 -2.26 11.50
N GLY A 213 -14.83 -2.97 11.66
CA GLY A 213 -14.55 -3.80 12.84
C GLY A 213 -15.49 -5.00 13.02
N ARG A 214 -16.20 -5.41 11.97
CA ARG A 214 -17.14 -6.54 12.01
C ARG A 214 -16.46 -7.88 11.80
N HIS A 215 -15.31 -7.88 11.11
CA HIS A 215 -14.55 -9.10 10.86
C HIS A 215 -14.05 -9.73 12.18
N PRO A 216 -14.18 -11.06 12.38
CA PRO A 216 -13.77 -11.75 13.61
C PRO A 216 -12.32 -11.47 14.02
N ALA A 217 -11.41 -11.36 13.05
CA ALA A 217 -10.00 -11.01 13.29
C ALA A 217 -9.82 -9.62 13.93
N ARG A 218 -10.72 -8.65 13.68
CA ARG A 218 -10.66 -7.31 14.26
C ARG A 218 -11.33 -7.23 15.64
N ARG A 219 -12.24 -8.17 15.93
CA ARG A 219 -12.90 -8.32 17.23
C ARG A 219 -12.05 -9.10 18.24
N ARG A 220 -11.08 -9.86 17.74
CA ARG A 220 -10.13 -10.66 18.53
C ARG A 220 -9.16 -9.78 19.28
#